data_AF-A0A2E4WJW3-F1
#
_entry.id   AF-A0A2E4WJW3-F1
#
_cell.length_a   1.000
_cell.length_b   1.000
_cell.length_c   1.000
_cell.angle_alpha   90.00
_cell.angle_beta   90.00
_cell.angle_gamma   90.00
#
_symmetry.space_group_name_H-M   'P 1'
#
loop_
_entity.id
_entity.type
_entity.pdbx_description
1 polymer ?
#
loop_
_entity_poly.entity_id
_entity_poly.type
_entity_poly.pdbx_seq_one_letter_code
_entity_poly.pdbx_strand_id
1 'polypeptide(L)'
;MKSTINKLVSALIFSFYALCFSFAQDDGERIEFKSANPFSFYHIITDLENQTHQKVFGVLKFPENVKHKNLPLVLGVAGSLAWADHHLEYLQMYRDMGLATFELKSFASRQITSTVGSQVEVTSAMMILDAYKALMVLSNDPRIDSDNIAITGWSLGGSVALFSAWNPIRYAITSHLKFKAHLPIYPPCIVQMESYEFTDSPIHILMGELDNWVPANSCEDLIGEIQTEGGNAEITVYPGAHHSFDRQSPPEVMNDGYILTDCRFQMRNDGAILMNFLNIPIVTPLQQKISLAICADRGPTFGGNKKSRDEAFRFSRKFMAKHLLYNEY
;
A
#
# COMPACT_ATOMS: atom_id res chain seq x y z
N MET A 1 -10.88 74.74 -48.93
CA MET A 1 -11.88 73.73 -49.34
C MET A 1 -11.37 72.37 -48.91
N LYS A 2 -12.08 71.71 -47.95
CA LYS A 2 -12.08 70.28 -47.56
C LYS A 2 -10.73 69.52 -47.47
N SER A 3 -10.38 68.74 -46.45
CA SER A 3 -10.98 68.39 -45.16
C SER A 3 -9.96 67.47 -44.43
N THR A 4 -9.62 67.79 -43.17
CA THR A 4 -9.59 66.87 -41.99
C THR A 4 -8.70 65.59 -42.08
N ILE A 5 -7.73 65.29 -41.19
CA ILE A 5 -7.80 64.81 -39.77
C ILE A 5 -6.32 64.54 -39.35
N ASN A 6 -5.68 65.28 -38.42
CA ASN A 6 -5.49 64.98 -36.97
C ASN A 6 -5.20 63.48 -36.66
N LYS A 7 -4.31 63.00 -35.79
CA LYS A 7 -3.57 63.54 -34.65
C LYS A 7 -2.82 62.34 -34.01
N LEU A 8 -1.86 62.69 -33.15
CA LEU A 8 -1.47 61.97 -31.92
C LEU A 8 -0.63 60.70 -32.04
N VAL A 9 0.69 60.91 -31.89
CA VAL A 9 1.63 59.95 -31.32
C VAL A 9 1.41 59.92 -29.80
N SER A 10 1.00 58.77 -29.27
CA SER A 10 1.02 58.48 -27.83
C SER A 10 1.65 57.12 -27.60
N ALA A 11 2.81 57.11 -26.96
CA ALA A 11 3.55 55.93 -26.56
C ALA A 11 2.73 55.12 -25.54
N LEU A 12 2.43 53.87 -25.87
CA LEU A 12 1.82 52.88 -24.98
C LEU A 12 2.93 52.01 -24.40
N ILE A 13 3.29 52.27 -23.15
CA ILE A 13 4.07 51.35 -22.31
C ILE A 13 3.06 50.36 -21.72
N PHE A 14 3.03 49.14 -22.25
CA PHE A 14 2.26 48.05 -21.65
C PHE A 14 3.02 47.49 -20.44
N SER A 15 2.55 47.82 -19.24
CA SER A 15 3.00 47.18 -18.01
C SER A 15 2.24 45.86 -17.86
N PHE A 16 2.91 44.74 -18.13
CA PHE A 16 2.37 43.40 -17.98
C PHE A 16 2.42 43.01 -16.49
N TYR A 17 1.34 43.24 -15.75
CA TYR A 17 1.16 42.64 -14.42
C TYR A 17 0.78 41.18 -14.61
N ALA A 18 1.77 40.28 -14.58
CA ALA A 18 1.52 38.86 -14.44
C ALA A 18 1.04 38.60 -13.00
N LEU A 19 -0.27 38.44 -12.82
CA LEU A 19 -0.82 37.77 -11.64
C LEU A 19 -0.41 36.30 -11.71
N CYS A 20 0.72 35.97 -11.09
CA CYS A 20 1.02 34.59 -10.73
C CYS A 20 0.03 34.17 -9.63
N PHE A 21 -1.09 33.56 -10.04
CA PHE A 21 -1.79 32.65 -9.15
C PHE A 21 -0.88 31.42 -8.98
N SER A 22 -0.04 31.44 -7.95
CA SER A 22 0.55 30.23 -7.42
C SER A 22 -0.59 29.39 -6.86
N PHE A 23 -1.11 28.45 -7.66
CA PHE A 23 -1.77 27.29 -7.08
C PHE A 23 -0.70 26.62 -6.22
N ALA A 24 -0.78 26.80 -4.91
CA ALA A 24 0.03 26.03 -3.98
C ALA A 24 -0.40 24.58 -4.18
N GLN A 25 0.41 23.83 -4.92
CA GLN A 25 0.31 22.39 -4.96
C GLN A 25 0.57 21.93 -3.52
N ASP A 26 -0.44 21.38 -2.85
CA ASP A 26 -0.27 20.82 -1.52
C ASP A 26 0.60 19.56 -1.63
N ASP A 27 1.91 19.78 -1.65
CA ASP A 27 2.93 18.75 -1.79
C ASP A 27 3.03 17.87 -0.53
N GLY A 28 2.25 18.16 0.51
CA GLY A 28 2.26 17.48 1.80
C GLY A 28 3.55 17.70 2.60
N GLU A 29 3.55 17.21 3.83
CA GLU A 29 4.70 17.27 4.73
C GLU A 29 5.54 16.00 4.62
N ARG A 30 6.83 16.14 4.31
CA ARG A 30 7.77 15.02 4.32
C ARG A 30 8.17 14.67 5.74
N ILE A 31 7.83 13.45 6.18
CA ILE A 31 8.24 12.89 7.48
C ILE A 31 9.36 11.88 7.25
N GLU A 32 10.52 12.10 7.86
CA GLU A 32 11.66 11.18 7.78
C GLU A 32 11.84 10.37 9.08
N PHE A 33 12.25 9.12 8.94
CA PHE A 33 12.49 8.21 10.05
C PHE A 33 13.55 7.15 9.70
N LYS A 34 14.03 6.45 10.73
CA LYS A 34 14.98 5.34 10.57
C LYS A 34 14.24 4.01 10.51
N SER A 35 14.65 3.17 9.57
CA SER A 35 14.21 1.79 9.37
C SER A 35 15.43 0.90 9.06
N ALA A 36 15.23 -0.29 8.52
CA ALA A 36 16.28 -1.20 8.09
C ALA A 36 15.86 -2.00 6.83
N ASN A 37 16.72 -2.94 6.41
CA ASN A 37 16.52 -3.73 5.20
C ASN A 37 16.42 -5.26 5.47
N PRO A 38 15.48 -5.74 6.31
CA PRO A 38 15.23 -7.17 6.44
C PRO A 38 14.72 -7.74 5.12
N PHE A 39 15.39 -8.77 4.59
CA PHE A 39 14.99 -9.34 3.31
C PHE A 39 13.65 -10.09 3.39
N SER A 40 13.41 -10.83 4.47
CA SER A 40 12.22 -11.68 4.66
C SER A 40 11.64 -11.52 6.07
N PHE A 41 10.45 -12.08 6.31
CA PHE A 41 9.81 -12.05 7.63
C PHE A 41 10.69 -12.72 8.70
N TYR A 42 11.43 -13.77 8.31
CA TYR A 42 12.47 -14.38 9.13
C TYR A 42 13.44 -13.35 9.74
N HIS A 43 13.98 -12.44 8.92
CA HIS A 43 14.92 -11.44 9.42
C HIS A 43 14.26 -10.41 10.35
N ILE A 44 12.97 -10.11 10.18
CA ILE A 44 12.25 -9.27 11.15
C ILE A 44 12.14 -9.99 12.49
N ILE A 45 11.83 -11.29 12.49
CA ILE A 45 11.54 -12.03 13.71
C ILE A 45 12.82 -12.44 14.45
N THR A 46 13.87 -12.83 13.74
CA THR A 46 15.05 -13.47 14.35
C THR A 46 16.30 -12.60 14.35
N ASP A 47 16.38 -11.55 13.53
CA ASP A 47 17.65 -10.86 13.27
C ASP A 47 17.50 -9.34 13.02
N LEU A 48 16.42 -8.72 13.53
CA LEU A 48 16.07 -7.33 13.18
C LEU A 48 17.16 -6.32 13.59
N GLU A 49 17.79 -6.53 14.74
CA GLU A 49 18.81 -5.62 15.31
C GLU A 49 20.10 -5.55 14.48
N ASN A 50 20.41 -6.60 13.71
CA ASN A 50 21.61 -6.69 12.89
C ASN A 50 21.36 -6.23 11.43
N GLN A 51 20.12 -5.86 11.08
CA GLN A 51 19.80 -5.44 9.73
C GLN A 51 20.42 -4.07 9.40
N THR A 52 20.85 -3.91 8.15
CA THR A 52 21.42 -2.63 7.69
C THR A 52 20.37 -1.52 7.78
N HIS A 53 20.69 -0.48 8.55
CA HIS A 53 19.82 0.68 8.73
C HIS A 53 19.63 1.50 7.44
N GLN A 54 18.42 2.03 7.26
CA GLN A 54 18.02 2.82 6.11
C GLN A 54 17.24 4.06 6.57
N LYS A 55 17.51 5.22 5.98
CA LYS A 55 16.61 6.37 6.12
C LYS A 55 15.41 6.18 5.19
N VAL A 56 14.23 6.35 5.75
CA VAL A 56 12.96 6.22 5.03
C VAL A 56 12.15 7.48 5.24
N PHE A 57 11.31 7.82 4.27
CA PHE A 57 10.37 8.92 4.42
C PHE A 57 8.98 8.52 3.91
N GLY A 58 8.00 9.34 4.28
CA GLY A 58 6.71 9.38 3.63
C GLY A 58 6.17 10.80 3.57
N VAL A 59 5.01 10.95 2.96
CA VAL A 59 4.35 12.25 2.79
C VAL A 59 3.04 12.24 3.57
N LEU A 60 2.96 13.08 4.60
CA LEU A 60 1.77 13.32 5.41
C LEU A 60 0.94 14.43 4.76
N LYS A 61 -0.33 14.16 4.50
CA LYS A 61 -1.29 15.13 3.96
C LYS A 61 -2.52 15.18 4.85
N PHE A 62 -3.07 16.37 5.01
CA PHE A 62 -4.24 16.62 5.85
C PHE A 62 -5.48 16.92 4.98
N PRO A 63 -6.69 16.72 5.51
CA PRO A 63 -7.91 17.19 4.87
C PRO A 63 -7.91 18.72 4.76
N GLU A 64 -8.49 19.24 3.69
CA GLU A 64 -8.73 20.68 3.59
C GLU A 64 -9.79 21.13 4.60
N ASN A 65 -9.65 22.36 5.11
CA ASN A 65 -10.65 23.03 5.94
C ASN A 65 -10.99 22.36 7.29
N VAL A 66 -10.20 21.40 7.76
CA VAL A 66 -10.32 20.86 9.12
C VAL A 66 -9.17 21.35 10.00
N LYS A 67 -9.41 21.38 11.31
CA LYS A 67 -8.31 21.64 12.25
C LYS A 67 -7.39 20.41 12.28
N HIS A 68 -6.10 20.61 12.03
CA HIS A 68 -5.09 19.55 12.11
C HIS A 68 -4.80 19.21 13.58
N LYS A 69 -5.74 18.56 14.25
CA LYS A 69 -5.62 18.15 15.66
C LYS A 69 -6.37 16.83 15.86
N ASN A 70 -5.68 15.82 16.39
CA ASN A 70 -6.23 14.50 16.69
C ASN A 70 -7.04 13.90 15.53
N LEU A 71 -6.46 13.94 14.32
CA LEU A 71 -7.10 13.39 13.14
C LEU A 71 -6.79 11.90 12.99
N PRO A 72 -7.80 11.05 12.76
CA PRO A 72 -7.56 9.68 12.31
C PRO A 72 -6.79 9.68 10.98
N LEU A 73 -6.03 8.61 10.73
CA LEU A 73 -5.11 8.54 9.59
C LEU A 73 -5.23 7.21 8.84
N VAL A 74 -5.11 7.28 7.51
CA VAL A 74 -4.90 6.11 6.65
C VAL A 74 -3.48 6.12 6.10
N LEU A 75 -2.69 5.10 6.46
CA LEU A 75 -1.37 4.86 5.91
C LEU A 75 -1.51 4.04 4.62
N GLY A 76 -1.07 4.61 3.51
CA GLY A 76 -1.09 3.94 2.20
C GLY A 76 0.27 3.35 1.83
N VAL A 77 0.25 2.16 1.23
CA VAL A 77 1.46 1.44 0.79
C VAL A 77 1.32 1.02 -0.67
N ALA A 78 2.23 1.52 -1.51
CA ALA A 78 2.23 1.24 -2.95
C ALA A 78 2.61 -0.21 -3.31
N GLY A 79 2.21 -0.64 -4.52
CA GLY A 79 2.64 -1.91 -5.12
C GLY A 79 4.05 -1.88 -5.73
N SER A 80 4.40 -2.94 -6.47
CA SER A 80 5.75 -3.14 -7.04
C SER A 80 6.18 -2.11 -8.10
N LEU A 81 5.27 -1.31 -8.63
CA LEU A 81 5.54 -0.20 -9.56
C LEU A 81 5.53 1.18 -8.85
N ALA A 82 5.72 1.20 -7.52
CA ALA A 82 5.59 2.39 -6.70
C ALA A 82 4.20 3.07 -6.84
N TRP A 83 4.14 4.37 -6.56
CA TRP A 83 2.89 5.14 -6.51
C TRP A 83 2.37 5.44 -7.93
N ALA A 84 1.06 5.32 -8.10
CA ALA A 84 0.35 5.59 -9.34
C ALA A 84 -1.00 6.27 -9.03
N ASP A 85 -1.61 6.88 -10.04
CA ASP A 85 -2.78 7.77 -9.88
C ASP A 85 -3.94 7.11 -9.12
N HIS A 86 -4.31 5.87 -9.48
CA HIS A 86 -5.36 5.13 -8.77
C HIS A 86 -5.12 5.02 -7.26
N HIS A 87 -3.88 4.78 -6.80
CA HIS A 87 -3.58 4.77 -5.37
C HIS A 87 -3.81 6.16 -4.71
N LEU A 88 -3.41 7.22 -5.41
CA LEU A 88 -3.55 8.60 -4.93
C LEU A 88 -5.00 9.06 -4.87
N GLU A 89 -5.85 8.56 -5.78
CA GLU A 89 -7.29 8.80 -5.78
C GLU A 89 -7.96 8.23 -4.50
N TYR A 90 -7.55 7.04 -4.00
CA TYR A 90 -8.02 6.53 -2.71
C TYR A 90 -7.60 7.43 -1.55
N LEU A 91 -6.34 7.90 -1.54
CA LEU A 91 -5.87 8.78 -0.47
C LEU A 91 -6.57 10.15 -0.52
N GLN A 92 -6.82 10.69 -1.71
CA GLN A 92 -7.65 11.90 -1.84
C GLN A 92 -9.05 11.66 -1.29
N MET A 93 -9.69 10.53 -1.64
CA MET A 93 -10.99 10.19 -1.10
C MET A 93 -10.99 10.13 0.43
N TYR A 94 -9.97 9.57 1.06
CA TYR A 94 -9.88 9.54 2.53
C TYR A 94 -9.71 10.95 3.12
N ARG A 95 -8.94 11.82 2.47
CA ARG A 95 -8.85 13.24 2.87
C ARG A 95 -10.19 13.95 2.73
N ASP A 96 -10.94 13.70 1.67
CA ASP A 96 -12.27 14.26 1.48
C ASP A 96 -13.27 13.78 2.57
N MET A 97 -12.97 12.67 3.24
CA MET A 97 -13.73 12.17 4.40
C MET A 97 -13.30 12.79 5.74
N GLY A 98 -12.28 13.65 5.75
CA GLY A 98 -11.72 14.24 6.98
C GLY A 98 -10.61 13.40 7.64
N LEU A 99 -10.05 12.39 6.95
CA LEU A 99 -8.95 11.58 7.44
C LEU A 99 -7.60 12.16 6.96
N ALA A 100 -6.59 12.20 7.83
CA ALA A 100 -5.22 12.41 7.36
C ALA A 100 -4.75 11.20 6.54
N THR A 101 -3.78 11.39 5.66
CA THR A 101 -3.20 10.30 4.87
C THR A 101 -1.69 10.33 4.90
N PHE A 102 -1.08 9.15 4.97
CA PHE A 102 0.38 9.01 4.88
C PHE A 102 0.77 8.14 3.69
N GLU A 103 1.45 8.74 2.72
CA GLU A 103 2.02 8.05 1.57
C GLU A 103 3.40 7.49 1.93
N LEU A 104 3.50 6.20 2.25
CA LEU A 104 4.79 5.57 2.54
C LEU A 104 5.67 5.49 1.28
N LYS A 105 6.89 6.03 1.32
CA LYS A 105 7.80 6.10 0.16
C LYS A 105 8.97 5.10 0.28
N SER A 106 8.70 3.83 0.61
CA SER A 106 9.73 2.78 0.77
C SER A 106 10.65 2.60 -0.45
N PHE A 107 10.08 2.65 -1.65
CA PHE A 107 10.80 2.55 -2.92
C PHE A 107 11.72 3.75 -3.15
N ALA A 108 11.16 4.96 -3.13
CA ALA A 108 11.93 6.20 -3.33
C ALA A 108 13.00 6.41 -2.26
N SER A 109 12.75 5.97 -1.02
CA SER A 109 13.72 5.99 0.08
C SER A 109 14.97 5.15 -0.21
N ARG A 110 14.85 4.14 -1.08
CA ARG A 110 15.92 3.25 -1.52
C ARG A 110 16.40 3.55 -2.94
N GLN A 111 15.96 4.66 -3.54
CA GLN A 111 16.27 5.06 -4.93
C GLN A 111 15.85 3.99 -5.97
N ILE A 112 14.78 3.27 -5.70
CA ILE A 112 14.22 2.24 -6.57
C ILE A 112 12.88 2.71 -7.11
N THR A 113 12.61 2.50 -8.39
CA THR A 113 11.35 2.88 -9.05
C THR A 113 10.40 1.70 -9.27
N SER A 114 10.92 0.47 -9.35
CA SER A 114 10.13 -0.76 -9.55
C SER A 114 10.88 -2.00 -9.07
N THR A 115 10.13 -3.01 -8.62
CA THR A 115 10.63 -4.39 -8.38
C THR A 115 9.91 -5.44 -9.23
N VAL A 116 9.11 -5.03 -10.22
CA VAL A 116 8.47 -5.97 -11.14
C VAL A 116 9.55 -6.79 -11.87
N GLY A 117 9.37 -8.11 -11.91
CA GLY A 117 10.29 -9.05 -12.56
C GLY A 117 11.45 -9.54 -11.67
N SER A 118 11.84 -8.81 -10.62
CA SER A 118 12.94 -9.17 -9.71
C SER A 118 12.48 -9.48 -8.28
N GLN A 119 11.54 -8.69 -7.73
CA GLN A 119 10.91 -8.83 -6.41
C GLN A 119 11.89 -8.92 -5.21
N VAL A 120 13.12 -8.40 -5.33
CA VAL A 120 14.17 -8.60 -4.30
C VAL A 120 14.78 -7.31 -3.74
N GLU A 121 14.65 -6.18 -4.44
CA GLU A 121 15.30 -4.93 -4.08
C GLU A 121 14.49 -4.14 -3.02
N VAL A 122 13.17 -4.28 -3.03
CA VAL A 122 12.25 -3.83 -1.98
C VAL A 122 11.28 -4.97 -1.71
N THR A 123 11.36 -5.57 -0.53
CA THR A 123 10.52 -6.71 -0.14
C THR A 123 9.38 -6.27 0.77
N SER A 124 8.35 -7.11 0.88
CA SER A 124 7.24 -6.90 1.83
C SER A 124 7.76 -6.79 3.27
N ALA A 125 8.81 -7.53 3.63
CA ALA A 125 9.45 -7.45 4.95
C ALA A 125 10.01 -6.05 5.23
N MET A 126 10.79 -5.49 4.30
CA MET A 126 11.30 -4.12 4.42
C MET A 126 10.16 -3.12 4.57
N MET A 127 9.10 -3.26 3.77
CA MET A 127 7.97 -2.35 3.76
C MET A 127 7.06 -2.46 5.01
N ILE A 128 6.93 -3.66 5.61
CA ILE A 128 6.23 -3.82 6.90
C ILE A 128 7.00 -3.13 8.02
N LEU A 129 8.33 -3.31 8.06
CA LEU A 129 9.16 -2.58 9.03
C LEU A 129 9.02 -1.07 8.84
N ASP A 130 9.12 -0.58 7.59
CA ASP A 130 8.93 0.83 7.27
C ASP A 130 7.55 1.34 7.73
N ALA A 131 6.47 0.58 7.51
CA ALA A 131 5.12 0.93 7.93
C ALA A 131 4.99 1.02 9.45
N TYR A 132 5.58 0.10 10.22
CA TYR A 132 5.58 0.17 11.68
C TYR A 132 6.47 1.31 12.22
N LYS A 133 7.59 1.62 11.57
CA LYS A 133 8.42 2.79 11.96
C LYS A 133 7.71 4.10 11.65
N ALA A 134 6.96 4.18 10.54
CA ALA A 134 6.06 5.30 10.27
C ALA A 134 4.95 5.39 11.32
N LEU A 135 4.32 4.27 11.68
CA LEU A 135 3.30 4.23 12.74
C LEU A 135 3.83 4.81 14.05
N MET A 136 5.03 4.42 14.49
CA MET A 136 5.66 4.97 15.70
C MET A 136 5.85 6.48 15.66
N VAL A 137 6.29 7.03 14.51
CA VAL A 137 6.49 8.49 14.39
C VAL A 137 5.16 9.22 14.34
N LEU A 138 4.19 8.71 13.57
CA LEU A 138 2.87 9.30 13.43
C LEU A 138 2.07 9.26 14.75
N SER A 139 2.18 8.18 15.53
CA SER A 139 1.56 8.08 16.86
C SER A 139 2.10 9.10 17.88
N ASN A 140 3.27 9.71 17.62
CA ASN A 140 3.81 10.78 18.45
C ASN A 140 3.51 12.18 17.89
N ASP A 141 2.88 12.29 16.72
CA ASP A 141 2.49 13.57 16.14
C ASP A 141 1.18 14.05 16.80
N PRO A 142 1.16 15.21 17.50
CA PRO A 142 -0.02 15.70 18.21
C PRO A 142 -1.20 16.05 17.29
N ARG A 143 -0.99 16.07 15.98
CA ARG A 143 -2.03 16.30 14.97
C ARG A 143 -2.77 15.01 14.60
N ILE A 144 -2.20 13.86 14.90
CA ILE A 144 -2.73 12.53 14.56
C ILE A 144 -3.33 11.87 15.81
N ASP A 145 -4.47 11.23 15.63
CA ASP A 145 -5.05 10.34 16.63
C ASP A 145 -4.34 8.98 16.56
N SER A 146 -3.49 8.69 17.54
CA SER A 146 -2.67 7.48 17.58
C SER A 146 -3.49 6.20 17.67
N ASP A 147 -4.73 6.26 18.16
CA ASP A 147 -5.59 5.09 18.35
C ASP A 147 -6.39 4.75 17.09
N ASN A 148 -6.40 5.67 16.10
CA ASN A 148 -7.19 5.57 14.88
C ASN A 148 -6.33 5.71 13.62
N ILE A 149 -5.33 4.84 13.50
CA ILE A 149 -4.46 4.72 12.31
C ILE A 149 -4.73 3.39 11.60
N ALA A 150 -5.32 3.42 10.40
CA ALA A 150 -5.49 2.23 9.55
C ALA A 150 -4.37 2.12 8.49
N ILE A 151 -4.24 0.94 7.89
CA ILE A 151 -3.35 0.69 6.76
C ILE A 151 -4.11 0.15 5.55
N THR A 152 -3.74 0.62 4.37
CA THR A 152 -4.19 0.08 3.09
C THR A 152 -3.02 -0.02 2.13
N GLY A 153 -3.10 -0.95 1.19
CA GLY A 153 -2.06 -1.07 0.19
C GLY A 153 -2.45 -2.00 -0.94
N TRP A 154 -1.68 -1.93 -2.03
CA TRP A 154 -1.99 -2.58 -3.29
C TRP A 154 -0.91 -3.57 -3.69
N SER A 155 -1.28 -4.79 -4.12
CA SER A 155 -0.34 -5.82 -4.59
C SER A 155 0.73 -6.12 -3.52
N LEU A 156 2.01 -5.85 -3.79
CA LEU A 156 3.08 -5.92 -2.78
C LEU A 156 2.76 -5.09 -1.51
N GLY A 157 2.21 -3.88 -1.66
CA GLY A 157 1.73 -3.07 -0.55
C GLY A 157 0.47 -3.64 0.11
N GLY A 158 -0.31 -4.43 -0.63
CA GLY A 158 -1.40 -5.24 -0.09
C GLY A 158 -0.87 -6.31 0.86
N SER A 159 0.21 -7.02 0.50
CA SER A 159 0.89 -7.93 1.44
C SER A 159 1.37 -7.21 2.70
N VAL A 160 1.82 -5.96 2.59
CA VAL A 160 2.21 -5.15 3.75
C VAL A 160 1.01 -4.83 4.64
N ALA A 161 -0.10 -4.39 4.03
CA ALA A 161 -1.34 -4.15 4.77
C ALA A 161 -1.85 -5.43 5.45
N LEU A 162 -1.74 -6.59 4.80
CA LEU A 162 -2.20 -7.87 5.34
C LEU A 162 -1.29 -8.38 6.46
N PHE A 163 -0.01 -8.63 6.17
CA PHE A 163 0.91 -9.28 7.10
C PHE A 163 1.43 -8.37 8.22
N SER A 164 1.19 -7.05 8.15
CA SER A 164 1.38 -6.18 9.32
C SER A 164 0.41 -6.50 10.46
N ALA A 165 -0.70 -7.19 10.19
CA ALA A 165 -1.61 -7.71 11.22
C ALA A 165 -1.17 -9.05 11.82
N TRP A 166 -0.14 -9.72 11.29
CA TRP A 166 0.32 -11.00 11.83
C TRP A 166 1.15 -10.79 13.10
N ASN A 167 0.71 -11.39 14.22
CA ASN A 167 1.25 -11.10 15.55
C ASN A 167 2.75 -11.39 15.70
N PRO A 168 3.31 -12.49 15.18
CA PRO A 168 4.75 -12.75 15.24
C PRO A 168 5.61 -11.60 14.67
N ILE A 169 5.24 -11.06 13.50
CA ILE A 169 5.93 -9.90 12.92
C ILE A 169 5.72 -8.65 13.77
N ARG A 170 4.47 -8.38 14.16
CA ARG A 170 4.15 -7.21 14.99
C ARG A 170 4.99 -7.22 16.26
N TYR A 171 4.95 -8.31 17.04
CA TYR A 171 5.65 -8.42 18.31
C TYR A 171 7.17 -8.30 18.19
N ALA A 172 7.75 -8.78 17.08
CA ALA A 172 9.17 -8.60 16.80
C ALA A 172 9.56 -7.11 16.58
N ILE A 173 8.61 -6.27 16.13
CA ILE A 173 8.85 -4.83 15.89
C ILE A 173 8.41 -3.96 17.08
N THR A 174 7.26 -4.27 17.69
CA THR A 174 6.66 -3.53 18.81
C THR A 174 5.57 -4.34 19.52
N SER A 175 5.49 -4.20 20.85
CA SER A 175 4.46 -4.83 21.67
C SER A 175 3.20 -3.99 21.88
N HIS A 176 3.28 -2.66 21.69
CA HIS A 176 2.26 -1.71 22.14
C HIS A 176 1.53 -0.97 21.02
N LEU A 177 2.02 -1.04 19.77
CA LEU A 177 1.33 -0.46 18.63
C LEU A 177 0.76 -1.55 17.71
N LYS A 178 -0.38 -1.24 17.10
CA LYS A 178 -1.00 -1.98 16.01
C LYS A 178 -1.79 -1.01 15.14
N PHE A 179 -2.02 -1.36 13.89
CA PHE A 179 -2.98 -0.62 13.07
C PHE A 179 -4.40 -0.93 13.54
N LYS A 180 -5.29 0.06 13.46
CA LYS A 180 -6.69 -0.04 13.86
C LYS A 180 -7.52 -0.89 12.91
N ALA A 181 -7.18 -0.89 11.62
CA ALA A 181 -7.85 -1.65 10.57
C ALA A 181 -6.91 -1.86 9.37
N HIS A 182 -7.13 -2.93 8.62
CA HIS A 182 -6.30 -3.35 7.49
C HIS A 182 -7.17 -3.54 6.24
N LEU A 183 -6.85 -2.84 5.16
CA LEU A 183 -7.53 -2.96 3.87
C LEU A 183 -6.52 -3.31 2.75
N PRO A 184 -6.13 -4.59 2.62
CA PRO A 184 -5.33 -5.06 1.50
C PRO A 184 -6.14 -5.09 0.20
N ILE A 185 -5.55 -4.59 -0.88
CA ILE A 185 -6.15 -4.60 -2.22
C ILE A 185 -5.24 -5.46 -3.12
N TYR A 186 -5.82 -6.55 -3.65
CA TYR A 186 -5.18 -7.62 -4.42
C TYR A 186 -3.81 -8.11 -3.89
N PRO A 187 -3.68 -8.45 -2.59
CA PRO A 187 -2.42 -8.94 -2.03
C PRO A 187 -2.05 -10.34 -2.56
N PRO A 188 -0.75 -10.63 -2.73
CA PRO A 188 -0.27 -12.01 -2.70
C PRO A 188 -0.62 -12.71 -1.37
N CYS A 189 -1.39 -13.80 -1.43
CA CYS A 189 -1.73 -14.69 -0.29
C CYS A 189 -1.23 -16.14 -0.49
N ILE A 190 -0.09 -16.30 -1.16
CA ILE A 190 0.42 -17.60 -1.60
C ILE A 190 1.15 -18.41 -0.51
N VAL A 191 0.94 -18.08 0.77
CA VAL A 191 1.60 -18.72 1.91
C VAL A 191 0.58 -19.46 2.77
N GLN A 192 0.91 -20.69 3.16
CA GLN A 192 0.24 -21.48 4.18
C GLN A 192 1.07 -21.40 5.45
N MET A 193 0.48 -20.90 6.53
CA MET A 193 1.22 -20.49 7.72
C MET A 193 1.09 -21.58 8.80
N GLU A 194 2.16 -21.83 9.55
CA GLU A 194 2.09 -22.70 10.75
C GLU A 194 1.26 -22.08 11.88
N SER A 195 1.10 -20.76 11.89
CA SER A 195 0.28 -20.01 12.85
C SER A 195 -0.46 -18.87 12.16
N TYR A 196 -1.78 -18.84 12.34
CA TYR A 196 -2.68 -17.77 11.90
C TYR A 196 -3.05 -16.82 13.04
N GLU A 197 -2.12 -16.56 13.96
CA GLU A 197 -2.29 -15.58 15.03
C GLU A 197 -2.22 -14.15 14.47
N PHE A 198 -3.37 -13.61 14.02
CA PHE A 198 -3.50 -12.22 13.62
C PHE A 198 -3.98 -11.33 14.77
N THR A 199 -3.82 -10.02 14.64
CA THR A 199 -4.41 -9.06 15.59
C THR A 199 -5.94 -9.15 15.57
N ASP A 200 -6.57 -8.66 16.64
CA ASP A 200 -8.01 -8.41 16.74
C ASP A 200 -8.52 -7.26 15.84
N SER A 201 -7.63 -6.54 15.16
CA SER A 201 -8.01 -5.50 14.19
C SER A 201 -8.69 -6.10 12.95
N PRO A 202 -9.76 -5.49 12.43
CA PRO A 202 -10.45 -5.95 11.23
C PRO A 202 -9.54 -5.92 10.00
N ILE A 203 -9.57 -7.01 9.24
CA ILE A 203 -8.89 -7.18 7.95
C ILE A 203 -9.96 -7.39 6.87
N HIS A 204 -9.92 -6.63 5.77
CA HIS A 204 -10.79 -6.90 4.63
C HIS A 204 -10.00 -6.89 3.32
N ILE A 205 -9.96 -8.02 2.61
CA ILE A 205 -9.25 -8.13 1.35
C ILE A 205 -10.18 -7.80 0.17
N LEU A 206 -9.71 -7.02 -0.79
CA LEU A 206 -10.39 -6.77 -2.06
C LEU A 206 -9.64 -7.46 -3.21
N MET A 207 -10.25 -8.47 -3.85
CA MET A 207 -9.65 -9.26 -4.95
C MET A 207 -10.42 -9.12 -6.27
N GLY A 208 -9.71 -9.32 -7.39
CA GLY A 208 -10.35 -9.58 -8.69
C GLY A 208 -10.49 -11.09 -8.93
N GLU A 209 -11.64 -11.53 -9.45
CA GLU A 209 -11.92 -12.94 -9.77
C GLU A 209 -10.94 -13.54 -10.80
N LEU A 210 -10.54 -12.74 -11.80
CA LEU A 210 -9.66 -13.14 -12.91
C LEU A 210 -8.20 -12.75 -12.66
N ASP A 211 -7.82 -12.45 -11.42
CA ASP A 211 -6.44 -12.18 -11.06
C ASP A 211 -5.59 -13.43 -11.25
N ASN A 212 -4.79 -13.46 -12.32
CA ASN A 212 -3.81 -14.52 -12.56
C ASN A 212 -2.39 -14.11 -12.14
N TRP A 213 -2.22 -12.91 -11.59
CA TRP A 213 -0.95 -12.50 -10.99
C TRP A 213 -0.83 -13.15 -9.61
N VAL A 214 -1.87 -12.99 -8.79
CA VAL A 214 -2.04 -13.58 -7.45
C VAL A 214 -3.50 -14.01 -7.27
N PRO A 215 -3.81 -15.30 -7.42
CA PRO A 215 -5.21 -15.69 -7.56
C PRO A 215 -5.99 -15.56 -6.24
N ALA A 216 -7.24 -15.12 -6.38
CA ALA A 216 -8.17 -14.85 -5.28
C ALA A 216 -8.35 -16.05 -4.36
N ASN A 217 -8.36 -17.27 -4.90
CA ASN A 217 -8.52 -18.50 -4.12
C ASN A 217 -7.48 -18.64 -3.00
N SER A 218 -6.23 -18.23 -3.22
CA SER A 218 -5.19 -18.24 -2.16
C SER A 218 -5.57 -17.34 -0.98
N CYS A 219 -6.20 -16.20 -1.27
CA CYS A 219 -6.66 -15.29 -0.23
C CYS A 219 -7.94 -15.79 0.43
N GLU A 220 -8.84 -16.45 -0.30
CA GLU A 220 -10.01 -17.11 0.28
C GLU A 220 -9.59 -18.20 1.28
N ASP A 221 -8.64 -19.06 0.90
CA ASP A 221 -8.07 -20.09 1.77
C ASP A 221 -7.46 -19.47 3.03
N LEU A 222 -6.58 -18.47 2.88
CA LEU A 222 -5.93 -17.78 3.99
C LEU A 222 -6.95 -17.14 4.95
N ILE A 223 -7.98 -16.49 4.43
CA ILE A 223 -9.04 -15.88 5.26
C ILE A 223 -9.81 -16.95 6.02
N GLY A 224 -10.10 -18.09 5.39
CA GLY A 224 -10.75 -19.23 6.05
C GLY A 224 -9.95 -19.77 7.24
N GLU A 225 -8.63 -19.88 7.11
CA GLU A 225 -7.74 -20.29 8.20
C GLU A 225 -7.71 -19.24 9.33
N ILE A 226 -7.60 -17.95 9.00
CA ILE A 226 -7.64 -16.86 9.99
C ILE A 226 -8.97 -16.88 10.76
N GLN A 227 -10.09 -17.06 10.07
CA GLN A 227 -11.43 -17.13 10.69
C GLN A 227 -11.58 -18.37 11.59
N THR A 228 -11.00 -19.51 11.19
CA THR A 228 -11.03 -20.75 11.97
C THR A 228 -10.31 -20.59 13.31
N GLU A 229 -9.24 -19.80 13.35
CA GLU A 229 -8.51 -19.42 14.57
C GLU A 229 -9.16 -18.22 15.32
N GLY A 230 -10.34 -17.78 14.91
CA GLY A 230 -11.11 -16.71 15.57
C GLY A 230 -10.71 -15.29 15.18
N GLY A 231 -9.90 -15.12 14.13
CA GLY A 231 -9.50 -13.82 13.60
C GLY A 231 -10.62 -13.05 12.89
N ASN A 232 -10.52 -11.72 12.90
CA ASN A 232 -11.48 -10.81 12.26
C ASN A 232 -11.03 -10.46 10.84
N ALA A 233 -11.31 -11.36 9.90
CA ALA A 233 -10.89 -11.20 8.51
C ALA A 233 -12.01 -11.54 7.52
N GLU A 234 -12.17 -10.74 6.49
CA GLU A 234 -13.16 -10.90 5.43
C GLU A 234 -12.53 -10.66 4.04
N ILE A 235 -13.22 -11.08 2.98
CA ILE A 235 -12.79 -10.90 1.59
C ILE A 235 -13.97 -10.55 0.70
N THR A 236 -13.73 -9.71 -0.31
CA THR A 236 -14.64 -9.46 -1.42
C THR A 236 -13.93 -9.73 -2.73
N VAL A 237 -14.49 -10.63 -3.53
CA VAL A 237 -14.01 -10.97 -4.88
C VAL A 237 -14.92 -10.31 -5.90
N TYR A 238 -14.35 -9.47 -6.77
CA TYR A 238 -15.09 -8.77 -7.81
C TYR A 238 -15.15 -9.59 -9.11
N PRO A 239 -16.35 -9.94 -9.60
CA PRO A 239 -16.48 -10.74 -10.83
C PRO A 239 -15.90 -10.04 -12.07
N GLY A 240 -15.18 -10.81 -12.90
CA GLY A 240 -14.59 -10.32 -14.15
C GLY A 240 -13.47 -9.28 -13.99
N ALA A 241 -12.93 -9.11 -12.78
CA ALA A 241 -11.82 -8.18 -12.50
C ALA A 241 -10.48 -8.90 -12.46
N HIS A 242 -9.44 -8.28 -13.04
CA HIS A 242 -8.06 -8.76 -12.98
C HIS A 242 -7.28 -8.10 -11.82
N HIS A 243 -5.98 -8.36 -11.75
CA HIS A 243 -5.07 -7.57 -10.91
C HIS A 243 -5.18 -6.07 -11.26
N SER A 244 -5.04 -5.18 -10.29
CA SER A 244 -5.17 -3.72 -10.51
C SER A 244 -6.50 -3.29 -11.16
N PHE A 245 -7.60 -3.96 -10.81
CA PHE A 245 -8.96 -3.68 -11.30
C PHE A 245 -9.43 -2.24 -11.04
N ASP A 246 -8.81 -1.54 -10.10
CA ASP A 246 -9.11 -0.16 -9.70
C ASP A 246 -8.39 0.90 -10.55
N ARG A 247 -7.60 0.47 -11.55
CA ARG A 247 -7.08 1.35 -12.61
C ARG A 247 -8.18 1.85 -13.54
N GLN A 248 -7.88 2.95 -14.24
CA GLN A 248 -8.71 3.45 -15.33
C GLN A 248 -8.34 2.82 -16.70
N SER A 249 -7.08 2.40 -16.87
CA SER A 249 -6.59 1.80 -18.11
C SER A 249 -7.24 0.43 -18.34
N PRO A 250 -7.50 0.03 -19.59
CA PRO A 250 -8.00 -1.33 -19.87
C PRO A 250 -6.99 -2.41 -19.46
N PRO A 251 -7.41 -3.67 -19.34
CA PRO A 251 -6.50 -4.78 -19.08
C PRO A 251 -5.42 -4.94 -20.16
N GLU A 252 -4.19 -5.18 -19.72
CA GLU A 252 -3.03 -5.45 -20.57
C GLU A 252 -2.17 -6.57 -19.96
N VAL A 253 -1.25 -7.13 -20.75
CA VAL A 253 -0.35 -8.21 -20.32
C VAL A 253 1.00 -7.62 -19.91
N MET A 254 1.47 -7.96 -18.71
CA MET A 254 2.82 -7.65 -18.26
C MET A 254 3.75 -8.81 -18.61
N ASN A 255 4.43 -8.78 -19.75
CA ASN A 255 5.26 -9.90 -20.24
C ASN A 255 6.27 -10.43 -19.20
N ASP A 256 6.92 -9.54 -18.45
CA ASP A 256 7.92 -9.91 -17.44
C ASP A 256 7.35 -10.14 -16.03
N GLY A 257 6.03 -9.95 -15.84
CA GLY A 257 5.37 -10.21 -14.57
C GLY A 257 5.33 -11.71 -14.27
N TYR A 258 5.37 -12.08 -12.99
CA TYR A 258 5.18 -13.47 -12.58
C TYR A 258 3.68 -13.79 -12.47
N ILE A 259 3.27 -14.95 -12.98
CA ILE A 259 1.99 -15.58 -12.68
C ILE A 259 2.22 -16.53 -11.50
N LEU A 260 1.58 -16.27 -10.37
CA LEU A 260 1.81 -17.03 -9.12
C LEU A 260 0.68 -18.04 -8.84
N THR A 261 -0.09 -18.41 -9.85
CA THR A 261 -1.27 -19.28 -9.69
C THR A 261 -0.93 -20.62 -9.04
N ASP A 262 0.14 -21.25 -9.50
CA ASP A 262 0.61 -22.56 -9.02
C ASP A 262 1.64 -22.47 -7.89
N CYS A 263 1.92 -21.25 -7.41
CA CYS A 263 2.80 -21.04 -6.27
C CYS A 263 1.98 -21.09 -4.97
N ARG A 264 2.33 -22.04 -4.09
CA ARG A 264 1.86 -22.12 -2.71
C ARG A 264 3.03 -22.53 -1.83
N PHE A 265 3.35 -21.79 -0.79
CA PHE A 265 4.52 -22.07 0.04
C PHE A 265 4.13 -22.25 1.50
N GLN A 266 4.80 -23.17 2.20
CA GLN A 266 4.70 -23.24 3.66
C GLN A 266 5.50 -22.08 4.28
N MET A 267 4.99 -21.51 5.38
CA MET A 267 5.68 -20.51 6.17
C MET A 267 5.70 -20.93 7.64
N ARG A 268 6.90 -21.02 8.19
CA ARG A 268 7.12 -21.38 9.59
C ARG A 268 6.74 -20.25 10.54
N ASN A 269 6.59 -20.57 11.82
CA ASN A 269 6.33 -19.60 12.89
C ASN A 269 7.43 -18.53 13.05
N ASP A 270 8.67 -18.84 12.63
CA ASP A 270 9.76 -17.86 12.61
C ASP A 270 9.74 -16.96 11.36
N GLY A 271 8.73 -17.05 10.49
CA GLY A 271 8.57 -16.25 9.28
C GLY A 271 9.41 -16.73 8.08
N ALA A 272 10.06 -17.89 8.17
CA ALA A 272 10.73 -18.48 7.02
C ALA A 272 9.72 -19.14 6.07
N ILE A 273 9.62 -18.61 4.85
CA ILE A 273 8.90 -19.26 3.74
C ILE A 273 9.77 -20.40 3.20
N LEU A 274 9.20 -21.56 2.92
CA LEU A 274 9.94 -22.75 2.50
C LEU A 274 9.74 -23.06 1.02
N MET A 275 10.80 -23.56 0.37
CA MET A 275 10.70 -24.18 -0.95
C MET A 275 10.03 -25.57 -0.81
N ASN A 276 8.91 -25.79 -1.49
CA ASN A 276 8.06 -26.99 -1.34
C ASN A 276 8.79 -28.33 -1.50
N PHE A 277 9.77 -28.43 -2.40
CA PHE A 277 10.43 -29.71 -2.70
C PHE A 277 11.52 -30.09 -1.68
N LEU A 278 12.14 -29.12 -0.99
CA LEU A 278 13.34 -29.35 -0.16
C LEU A 278 13.22 -28.81 1.28
N ASN A 279 12.11 -28.17 1.64
CA ASN A 279 11.95 -27.47 2.92
C ASN A 279 13.09 -26.48 3.23
N ILE A 280 13.70 -25.90 2.18
CA ILE A 280 14.78 -24.93 2.30
C ILE A 280 14.16 -23.54 2.54
N PRO A 281 14.57 -22.83 3.61
CA PRO A 281 14.16 -21.45 3.83
C PRO A 281 14.53 -20.51 2.68
N ILE A 282 13.55 -19.74 2.21
CA ILE A 282 13.66 -18.68 1.22
C ILE A 282 13.96 -17.37 1.96
N VAL A 283 15.22 -17.18 2.30
CA VAL A 283 15.68 -16.03 3.10
C VAL A 283 16.72 -15.19 2.37
N THR A 284 17.00 -15.50 1.10
CA THR A 284 17.93 -14.72 0.26
C THR A 284 17.32 -14.44 -1.12
N PRO A 285 17.78 -13.38 -1.80
CA PRO A 285 17.36 -13.08 -3.17
C PRO A 285 17.52 -14.26 -4.15
N LEU A 286 18.61 -15.01 -4.03
CA LEU A 286 18.89 -16.16 -4.89
C LEU A 286 17.87 -17.28 -4.66
N GLN A 287 17.59 -17.61 -3.40
CA GLN A 287 16.59 -18.63 -3.06
C GLN A 287 15.20 -18.23 -3.55
N GLN A 288 14.82 -16.95 -3.43
CA GLN A 288 13.53 -16.48 -3.91
C GLN A 288 13.41 -16.63 -5.43
N LYS A 289 14.47 -16.26 -6.18
CA LYS A 289 14.50 -16.44 -7.63
C LYS A 289 14.40 -17.91 -8.03
N ILE A 290 15.13 -18.81 -7.36
CA ILE A 290 15.05 -20.24 -7.61
C ILE A 290 13.64 -20.76 -7.31
N SER A 291 13.06 -20.36 -6.17
CA SER A 291 11.73 -20.79 -5.76
C SER A 291 10.65 -20.37 -6.78
N LEU A 292 10.67 -19.10 -7.20
CA LEU A 292 9.74 -18.60 -8.20
C LEU A 292 9.94 -19.28 -9.56
N ALA A 293 11.18 -19.62 -9.96
CA ALA A 293 11.44 -20.32 -11.21
C ALA A 293 10.85 -21.75 -11.27
N ILE A 294 10.47 -22.33 -10.11
CA ILE A 294 9.91 -23.69 -10.04
C ILE A 294 8.39 -23.69 -10.27
N CYS A 295 7.67 -22.64 -9.85
CA CYS A 295 6.21 -22.61 -9.86
C CYS A 295 5.59 -21.46 -10.66
N ALA A 296 6.34 -20.39 -10.95
CA ALA A 296 5.78 -19.19 -11.55
C ALA A 296 5.92 -19.18 -13.07
N ASP A 297 4.82 -18.89 -13.74
CA ASP A 297 4.79 -18.56 -15.17
C ASP A 297 5.01 -17.06 -15.40
N ARG A 298 4.88 -16.60 -16.65
CA ARG A 298 5.05 -15.20 -17.05
C ARG A 298 3.86 -14.66 -17.82
N GLY A 299 3.68 -13.34 -17.80
CA GLY A 299 2.64 -12.66 -18.57
C GLY A 299 1.28 -12.53 -17.87
N PRO A 300 1.21 -12.12 -16.58
CA PRO A 300 -0.08 -11.87 -15.93
C PRO A 300 -0.85 -10.72 -16.61
N THR A 301 -2.17 -10.78 -16.51
CA THR A 301 -3.08 -9.73 -16.98
C THR A 301 -3.47 -8.83 -15.83
N PHE A 302 -3.40 -7.52 -16.06
CA PHE A 302 -3.74 -6.52 -15.05
C PHE A 302 -4.37 -5.30 -15.73
N GLY A 303 -5.20 -4.57 -15.00
CA GLY A 303 -5.83 -3.34 -15.48
C GLY A 303 -7.27 -3.22 -15.04
N GLY A 304 -7.86 -2.09 -15.40
CA GLY A 304 -9.11 -1.57 -14.88
C GLY A 304 -10.34 -2.39 -15.26
N ASN A 305 -11.25 -2.50 -14.30
CA ASN A 305 -12.64 -2.88 -14.50
C ASN A 305 -13.50 -1.79 -13.86
N LYS A 306 -14.22 -1.00 -14.68
CA LYS A 306 -14.95 0.18 -14.20
C LYS A 306 -15.92 -0.16 -13.05
N LYS A 307 -16.67 -1.26 -13.17
CA LYS A 307 -17.64 -1.66 -12.14
C LYS A 307 -16.92 -2.01 -10.83
N SER A 308 -15.91 -2.86 -10.91
CA SER A 308 -15.14 -3.30 -9.73
C SER A 308 -14.41 -2.14 -9.07
N ARG A 309 -13.85 -1.21 -9.85
CA ARG A 309 -13.26 0.04 -9.36
C ARG A 309 -14.26 0.86 -8.55
N ASP A 310 -15.44 1.14 -9.12
CA ASP A 310 -16.47 1.95 -8.46
C ASP A 310 -16.98 1.26 -7.17
N GLU A 311 -17.13 -0.07 -7.21
CA GLU A 311 -17.52 -0.87 -6.04
C GLU A 311 -16.44 -0.87 -4.95
N ALA A 312 -15.17 -1.02 -5.31
CA ALA A 312 -14.04 -0.98 -4.38
C ALA A 312 -13.85 0.39 -3.74
N PHE A 313 -13.91 1.49 -4.51
CA PHE A 313 -13.85 2.85 -3.95
C PHE A 313 -14.94 3.06 -2.89
N ARG A 314 -16.17 2.66 -3.21
CA ARG A 314 -17.30 2.76 -2.28
C ARG A 314 -17.12 1.86 -1.06
N PHE A 315 -16.59 0.65 -1.24
CA PHE A 315 -16.29 -0.25 -0.13
C PHE A 315 -15.22 0.34 0.79
N SER A 316 -14.09 0.76 0.24
CA SER A 316 -12.97 1.33 0.98
C SER A 316 -13.37 2.57 1.78
N ARG A 317 -14.20 3.45 1.20
CA ARG A 317 -14.81 4.58 1.91
C ARG A 317 -15.59 4.13 3.14
N LYS A 318 -16.49 3.16 2.97
CA LYS A 318 -17.33 2.65 4.06
C LYS A 318 -16.52 1.94 5.13
N PHE A 319 -15.52 1.16 4.72
CA PHE A 319 -14.63 0.45 5.63
C PHE A 319 -13.84 1.43 6.52
N MET A 320 -13.19 2.44 5.92
CA MET A 320 -12.45 3.44 6.70
C MET A 320 -13.38 4.28 7.57
N ALA A 321 -14.57 4.67 7.08
CA ALA A 321 -15.55 5.36 7.90
C ALA A 321 -15.95 4.54 9.13
N LYS A 322 -16.34 3.27 8.94
CA LYS A 322 -16.76 2.35 10.02
C LYS A 322 -15.71 2.18 11.11
N HIS A 323 -14.42 2.19 10.75
CA HIS A 323 -13.34 1.82 11.66
C HIS A 323 -12.51 2.99 12.21
N LEU A 324 -12.54 4.15 11.55
CA LEU A 324 -11.76 5.32 11.95
C LEU A 324 -12.61 6.54 12.32
N LEU A 325 -13.82 6.64 11.79
CA LEU A 325 -14.75 7.73 12.12
C LEU A 325 -15.77 7.18 13.11
N TYR A 326 -15.88 7.80 14.28
CA TYR A 326 -16.96 7.49 15.19
C TYR A 326 -18.29 7.78 14.48
N ASN A 327 -19.17 6.77 14.37
CA ASN A 327 -20.45 6.90 13.70
C ASN A 327 -21.31 7.99 14.36
N GLU A 328 -21.43 9.15 13.71
CA GLU A 328 -22.73 9.82 13.58
C GLU A 328 -23.34 9.37 12.24
N TYR A 329 -23.81 8.12 12.16
CA TYR A 329 -24.69 7.65 11.09
C TYR A 329 -25.80 6.78 11.66
#